data_AF-A0A1Y2U0E3-F1
#
_entry.id   AF-A0A1Y2U0E3-F1
#
_cell.length_a   1.000
_cell.length_b   1.000
_cell.length_c   1.000
_cell.angle_alpha   90.00
_cell.angle_beta   90.00
_cell.angle_gamma   90.00
#
_symmetry.space_group_name_H-M   'P 1'
#
loop_
_entity.id
_entity.type
_entity.pdbx_description
1 polymer ?
#
loop_
_entity_poly.entity_id
_entity_poly.type
_entity_poly.pdbx_seq_one_letter_code
_entity_poly.pdbx_strand_id
1 'polypeptide(L)'
;MFPTLMRRMAEVPIAPKLRNATMTPLTGVYNSRYKPKKVWPPDFSKLSEKEQFRFERRYKRRVKLATSRPRWDKFIRLAQLFSVTSVLVYSVLFMDWNTDRQPFQGVRDKFWGALSVFSPEQRHERRNPDIASITNPK
;
A
#
# COMPACT_ATOMS: atom_id res chain seq x y z
N MET A 1 13.22 28.30 10.95
CA MET A 1 11.95 27.55 10.78
C MET A 1 12.05 26.10 11.29
N PHE A 2 12.64 25.88 12.47
CA PHE A 2 12.87 24.53 13.03
C PHE A 2 12.33 24.27 14.47
N PRO A 3 11.67 25.21 15.20
CA PRO A 3 11.31 24.94 16.60
C PRO A 3 10.22 23.86 16.76
N THR A 4 9.52 23.49 15.70
CA THR A 4 8.46 22.45 15.72
C THR A 4 9.00 21.04 15.54
N LEU A 5 10.23 20.86 15.05
CA LEU A 5 10.82 19.53 14.83
C LEU A 5 11.33 18.92 16.15
N MET A 6 12.01 19.71 16.98
CA MET A 6 12.46 19.26 18.30
C MET A 6 11.30 18.89 19.22
N ARG A 7 10.18 19.63 19.16
CA ARG A 7 8.98 19.31 19.96
C ARG A 7 8.33 17.98 19.55
N ARG A 8 8.45 17.59 18.27
CA ARG A 8 7.88 16.34 17.76
C ARG A 8 8.71 15.10 18.10
N MET A 9 10.02 15.23 18.28
CA MET A 9 10.86 14.09 18.66
C MET A 9 10.74 13.73 20.15
N ALA A 10 10.33 14.68 21.00
CA ALA A 10 10.08 14.44 22.41
C ALA A 10 8.69 13.84 22.72
N GLU A 11 7.81 13.73 21.72
CA GLU A 11 6.55 13.01 21.89
C GLU A 11 6.81 11.50 21.81
N VAL A 12 6.79 10.84 22.97
CA VAL A 12 6.68 9.38 23.09
C VAL A 12 5.59 8.90 22.12
N PRO A 13 5.85 7.88 21.27
CA PRO A 13 4.86 7.40 20.31
C PRO A 13 3.65 6.85 21.06
N ILE A 14 2.61 7.67 21.20
CA ILE A 14 1.30 7.21 21.64
C ILE A 14 0.83 6.27 20.53
N ALA A 15 0.81 4.98 20.81
CA ALA A 15 0.37 3.95 19.89
C ALA A 15 -0.96 4.36 19.24
N PRO A 16 -1.14 4.14 17.91
CA PRO A 16 -2.38 4.51 17.25
C PRO A 16 -3.52 3.71 17.87
N LYS A 17 -4.37 4.39 18.65
CA LYS A 17 -5.62 3.82 19.15
C LYS A 17 -6.37 3.24 17.96
N LEU A 18 -6.56 1.92 18.01
CA LEU A 18 -7.18 1.11 16.99
C LEU A 18 -8.46 1.77 16.47
N ARG A 19 -8.59 1.81 15.15
CA ARG A 19 -9.59 2.53 14.36
C ARG A 19 -11.01 1.97 14.49
N ASN A 20 -11.21 0.98 15.35
CA ASN A 20 -12.47 0.29 15.59
C ASN A 20 -12.77 0.35 17.10
N ALA A 21 -13.02 1.56 17.61
CA ALA A 21 -13.72 1.69 18.88
C ALA A 21 -15.19 1.37 18.60
N THR A 22 -15.57 0.10 18.78
CA THR A 22 -16.90 -0.24 19.26
C THR A 22 -17.25 0.81 20.32
N MET A 23 -18.35 1.53 20.16
CA MET A 23 -18.75 2.66 21.01
C MET A 23 -18.90 2.19 22.46
N THR A 24 -17.81 2.06 23.19
CA THR A 24 -17.84 2.16 24.63
C THR A 24 -18.14 3.64 24.90
N PRO A 25 -19.32 3.97 25.47
CA PRO A 25 -19.58 5.34 25.89
C PRO A 25 -18.40 5.76 26.78
N LEU A 26 -17.94 7.00 26.61
CA LEU A 26 -16.82 7.62 27.33
C LEU A 26 -17.12 7.79 28.83
N THR A 27 -17.59 6.75 29.52
CA THR A 27 -17.97 6.75 30.94
C THR A 27 -16.79 7.14 31.83
N GLY A 28 -15.55 6.86 31.41
CA GLY A 28 -14.33 7.31 32.09
C GLY A 28 -14.05 8.81 32.03
N VAL A 29 -14.59 9.55 31.05
CA VAL A 29 -14.39 11.02 30.94
C VAL A 29 -15.25 11.79 31.94
N TYR A 30 -16.34 11.19 32.43
CA TYR A 30 -17.22 11.80 33.43
C TYR A 30 -16.80 11.52 34.88
N ASN A 31 -15.77 10.68 35.08
CA ASN A 31 -15.26 10.29 36.38
C ASN A 31 -13.94 11.01 36.75
N SER A 32 -13.55 12.05 36.00
CA SER A 32 -12.35 12.87 36.29
C SER A 32 -12.66 13.94 37.33
N ARG A 33 -11.68 14.22 38.22
CA ARG A 33 -11.74 15.32 39.21
C ARG A 33 -12.04 16.68 38.57
N TYR A 34 -11.57 16.89 37.35
CA TYR A 34 -11.84 18.09 36.55
C TYR A 34 -12.81 17.74 35.42
N LYS A 35 -14.06 18.17 35.57
CA LYS A 35 -15.10 17.97 34.55
C LYS A 35 -14.92 18.99 33.42
N PRO A 36 -15.02 18.57 32.15
CA PRO A 36 -14.93 19.50 31.04
C PRO A 36 -16.11 20.48 31.08
N LYS A 37 -15.84 21.78 30.90
CA LYS A 37 -16.87 22.84 30.84
C LYS A 37 -17.87 22.61 29.70
N LYS A 38 -17.47 21.90 28.65
CA LYS A 38 -18.31 21.51 27.52
C LYS A 38 -18.17 20.01 27.30
N VAL A 39 -19.25 19.26 27.50
CA VAL A 39 -19.31 17.82 27.25
C VAL A 39 -19.29 17.58 25.74
N TRP A 40 -18.44 16.65 25.30
CA TRP A 40 -18.39 16.13 23.95
C TRP A 40 -18.62 14.62 24.02
N PRO A 41 -19.39 13.98 23.12
CA PRO A 41 -20.11 14.52 21.96
C PRO A 41 -21.36 15.34 22.36
N PRO A 42 -21.75 16.36 21.58
CA PRO A 42 -23.04 16.98 21.77
C PRO A 42 -24.15 15.99 21.35
N ASP A 43 -25.26 16.01 22.09
CA ASP A 43 -26.44 15.22 21.74
C ASP A 43 -27.02 15.73 20.41
N PHE A 44 -26.78 15.00 19.32
CA PHE A 44 -27.23 15.38 17.98
C PHE A 44 -28.75 15.46 17.84
N SER A 45 -29.50 14.71 18.66
CA SER A 45 -30.97 14.74 18.68
C SER A 45 -31.57 16.03 19.23
N LYS A 46 -30.82 16.80 20.04
CA LYS A 46 -31.27 18.06 20.65
C LYS A 46 -30.85 19.30 19.85
N LEU A 47 -30.00 19.13 18.85
CA LEU A 47 -29.47 20.20 18.01
C LEU A 47 -30.43 20.50 16.86
N SER A 48 -30.60 21.79 16.53
CA SER A 48 -31.32 22.21 15.33
C SER A 48 -30.65 21.64 14.07
N GLU A 49 -31.43 21.29 13.05
CA GLU A 49 -30.93 20.76 11.77
C GLU A 49 -29.86 21.67 11.14
N LYS A 50 -30.01 22.99 11.27
CA LYS A 50 -29.02 23.98 10.82
C LYS A 50 -27.67 23.81 11.51
N GLU A 51 -27.66 23.45 12.79
CA GLU A 51 -26.43 23.25 13.57
C GLU A 51 -25.81 21.89 13.25
N GLN A 52 -26.62 20.84 13.10
CA GLN A 52 -26.17 19.52 12.66
C GLN A 52 -25.45 19.63 11.30
N PHE A 53 -26.04 20.34 10.34
CA PHE A 53 -25.42 20.57 9.03
C PHE A 53 -24.07 21.29 9.11
N ARG A 54 -23.90 22.26 10.03
CA ARG A 54 -22.62 22.94 10.25
C ARG A 54 -21.56 21.99 10.79
N PHE A 55 -21.92 21.09 11.71
CA PHE A 55 -21.00 20.08 12.23
C PHE A 55 -20.61 19.07 11.17
N GLU A 56 -21.58 18.58 10.39
CA GLU A 56 -21.34 17.66 9.29
C GLU A 56 -20.39 18.28 8.25
N ARG A 57 -20.64 19.53 7.83
CA ARG A 57 -19.78 20.26 6.90
C ARG A 57 -18.37 20.41 7.44
N ARG A 58 -18.21 20.73 8.74
CA ARG A 58 -16.89 20.84 9.38
C ARG A 58 -16.19 19.49 9.47
N TYR A 59 -16.92 18.42 9.76
CA TYR A 59 -16.40 17.06 9.79
C TYR A 59 -15.90 16.63 8.41
N LYS A 60 -16.74 16.75 7.37
CA LYS A 60 -16.38 16.42 5.98
C LYS A 60 -15.12 17.15 5.51
N ARG A 61 -14.99 18.44 5.86
CA ARG A 61 -13.77 19.23 5.55
C ARG A 61 -12.53 18.68 6.26
N ARG A 62 -12.62 18.38 7.56
CA ARG A 62 -11.50 17.81 8.33
C ARG A 62 -11.11 16.43 7.82
N VAL A 63 -12.09 15.59 7.50
CA VAL A 63 -11.83 14.27 6.88
C VAL A 63 -11.15 14.45 5.53
N LYS A 64 -11.60 15.39 4.69
CA LYS A 64 -10.96 15.67 3.39
C LYS A 64 -9.50 16.12 3.56
N LEU A 65 -9.19 16.93 4.56
CA LEU A 65 -7.82 17.37 4.87
C LEU A 65 -6.96 16.27 5.51
N ALA A 66 -7.53 15.45 6.40
CA ALA A 66 -6.81 14.29 6.95
C ALA A 66 -6.59 13.19 5.90
N THR A 67 -7.52 13.09 4.94
CA THR A 67 -7.51 12.10 3.87
C THR A 67 -6.86 12.64 2.59
N SER A 68 -6.50 13.92 2.51
CA SER A 68 -5.61 14.44 1.47
C SER A 68 -4.23 13.85 1.73
N ARG A 69 -4.06 12.58 1.38
CA ARG A 69 -2.84 11.83 1.57
C ARG A 69 -1.78 12.48 0.68
N PRO A 70 -0.55 12.70 1.18
CA PRO A 70 0.56 13.19 0.37
C PRO A 70 0.80 12.18 -0.75
N ARG A 71 0.32 12.50 -1.96
CA ARG A 71 0.52 11.65 -3.16
C ARG A 71 2.00 11.43 -3.41
N TRP A 72 2.81 12.46 -3.14
CA TRP A 72 4.26 12.43 -3.25
C TRP A 72 4.92 11.36 -2.38
N ASP A 73 4.53 11.25 -1.10
CA ASP A 73 5.08 10.22 -0.21
C ASP A 73 4.74 8.80 -0.70
N LYS A 74 3.53 8.60 -1.24
CA LYS A 74 3.16 7.31 -1.87
C LYS A 74 4.05 6.99 -3.07
N PHE A 75 4.30 7.98 -3.93
CA PHE A 75 5.17 7.80 -5.09
C PHE A 75 6.60 7.49 -4.68
N ILE A 76 7.16 8.20 -3.69
CA ILE A 76 8.51 7.92 -3.19
C ILE A 76 8.59 6.52 -2.61
N ARG A 77 7.63 6.12 -1.77
CA ARG A 77 7.61 4.75 -1.20
C ARG A 77 7.51 3.69 -2.28
N LEU A 78 6.70 3.92 -3.32
CA LEU A 78 6.59 3.01 -4.45
C LEU A 78 7.90 2.96 -5.25
N ALA A 79 8.54 4.10 -5.49
CA ALA A 79 9.83 4.18 -6.17
C ALA A 79 10.95 3.50 -5.37
N GLN A 80 10.94 3.63 -4.04
CA GLN A 80 11.88 2.95 -3.15
C GLN A 80 11.65 1.44 -3.16
N LEU A 81 10.40 0.99 -3.10
CA LEU A 81 10.11 -0.44 -3.20
C LEU A 81 10.49 -0.99 -4.58
N PHE A 82 10.23 -0.22 -5.63
CA PHE A 82 10.60 -0.57 -7.00
C PHE A 82 12.12 -0.65 -7.17
N SER A 83 12.89 0.31 -6.64
CA SER A 83 14.35 0.29 -6.75
C SER A 83 14.96 -0.89 -6.03
N VAL A 84 14.53 -1.19 -4.79
CA VAL A 84 14.99 -2.36 -4.03
C VAL A 84 14.64 -3.65 -4.75
N THR A 85 13.41 -3.77 -5.24
CA THR A 85 12.96 -4.97 -5.97
C THR A 85 13.72 -5.14 -7.28
N SER A 86 13.95 -4.06 -8.02
CA SER A 86 14.70 -4.07 -9.28
C SER A 86 16.13 -4.58 -9.08
N VAL A 87 16.83 -4.11 -8.04
CA VAL A 87 18.17 -4.60 -7.71
C VAL A 87 18.15 -6.09 -7.35
N LEU A 88 17.17 -6.54 -6.54
CA LEU A 88 17.05 -7.97 -6.20
C LEU A 88 16.81 -8.85 -7.43
N VAL A 89 15.91 -8.42 -8.33
CA VAL A 89 15.63 -9.14 -9.57
C VAL A 89 16.88 -9.19 -10.47
N TYR A 90 17.60 -8.07 -10.60
CA TYR A 90 18.85 -8.05 -11.37
C TYR A 90 19.90 -9.00 -10.79
N SER A 91 20.13 -8.94 -9.48
CA SER A 91 21.12 -9.78 -8.79
C SER A 91 20.81 -11.29 -8.92
N VAL A 92 19.54 -11.67 -8.87
CA VAL A 92 19.13 -13.07 -8.99
C VAL A 92 19.13 -13.53 -10.44
N LEU A 93 18.56 -12.74 -11.37
CA LEU A 93 18.24 -13.20 -12.71
C LEU A 93 19.34 -12.93 -13.74
N PHE A 94 20.07 -11.82 -13.62
CA PHE A 94 20.99 -11.33 -14.65
C PHE A 94 22.45 -11.25 -14.20
N MET A 95 22.72 -11.03 -12.92
CA MET A 95 24.09 -10.87 -12.45
C MET A 95 24.85 -12.20 -12.52
N ASP A 96 25.95 -12.23 -13.28
CA ASP A 96 26.84 -13.38 -13.33
C ASP A 96 27.87 -13.27 -12.20
N TRP A 97 27.96 -14.31 -11.37
CA TRP A 97 28.84 -14.33 -10.20
C TRP A 97 30.22 -14.89 -10.51
N ASN A 98 30.55 -15.10 -11.80
CA ASN A 98 31.86 -15.51 -12.33
C ASN A 98 32.51 -16.69 -11.56
N THR A 99 31.65 -17.57 -11.04
CA THR A 99 31.99 -18.75 -10.23
C THR A 99 31.49 -19.98 -10.98
N ASP A 100 32.25 -21.09 -10.94
CA ASP A 100 31.98 -22.32 -11.70
C ASP A 100 30.57 -22.92 -11.51
N ARG A 101 29.85 -22.53 -10.45
CA ARG A 101 28.44 -22.89 -10.22
C ARG A 101 27.64 -21.65 -9.86
N GLN A 102 26.84 -21.14 -10.81
CA GLN A 102 25.92 -20.04 -10.54
C GLN A 102 24.81 -20.49 -9.56
N PRO A 103 24.68 -19.85 -8.39
CA PRO A 103 23.76 -20.32 -7.34
C PRO A 103 22.27 -20.20 -7.70
N PHE A 104 21.92 -19.33 -8.65
CA PHE A 104 20.53 -19.05 -9.03
C PHE A 104 20.12 -19.61 -10.41
N GLN A 105 20.93 -20.48 -11.01
CA GLN A 105 20.68 -20.99 -12.36
C GLN A 105 19.33 -21.72 -12.47
N GLY A 106 19.02 -22.60 -11.51
CA GLY A 106 17.70 -23.28 -11.48
C GLY A 106 16.51 -22.36 -11.24
N VAL A 107 16.70 -21.16 -10.68
CA VAL A 107 15.63 -20.15 -10.52
C VAL A 107 15.41 -19.42 -11.85
N ARG A 108 16.49 -19.09 -12.56
CA ARG A 108 16.45 -18.48 -13.90
C ARG A 108 15.74 -19.38 -14.89
N ASP A 109 16.10 -20.65 -14.92
CA ASP A 109 15.52 -21.61 -15.88
C ASP A 109 14.03 -21.82 -15.65
N LYS A 110 13.59 -21.88 -14.39
CA LYS A 110 12.16 -21.94 -14.04
C LYS A 110 11.41 -20.65 -14.37
N PHE A 111 12.04 -19.49 -14.14
CA PHE A 111 11.44 -18.19 -14.44
C PHE A 111 11.25 -17.99 -15.94
N TRP A 112 12.28 -18.24 -16.74
CA TRP A 112 12.19 -18.14 -18.21
C TRP A 112 11.31 -19.24 -18.81
N GLY A 113 11.31 -20.44 -18.24
CA GLY A 113 10.39 -21.52 -18.61
C GLY A 113 8.93 -21.23 -18.27
N ALA A 114 8.64 -20.48 -17.19
CA ALA A 114 7.29 -20.01 -16.89
C ALA A 114 6.89 -18.85 -17.82
N LEU A 115 7.80 -17.91 -18.09
CA LEU A 115 7.55 -16.78 -19.01
C LEU A 115 7.30 -17.24 -20.44
N SER A 116 8.00 -18.26 -20.93
CA SER A 116 7.82 -18.79 -22.29
C SER A 116 6.43 -19.39 -22.51
N VAL A 117 5.81 -19.96 -21.48
CA VAL A 117 4.42 -20.48 -21.53
C VAL A 117 3.39 -19.36 -21.72
N PHE A 118 3.70 -18.14 -21.27
CA PHE A 118 2.83 -16.97 -21.45
C PHE A 118 3.08 -16.23 -22.78
N SER A 119 4.21 -16.45 -23.45
CA SER A 119 4.53 -15.82 -24.73
C SER A 119 3.72 -16.44 -25.88
N PRO A 120 2.93 -15.64 -26.64
CA PRO A 120 2.06 -16.15 -27.71
C PRO A 120 2.83 -16.68 -28.93
N GLU A 121 4.07 -16.24 -29.17
CA GLU A 121 4.89 -16.64 -30.32
C GLU A 121 5.20 -18.16 -30.35
N GLN A 122 5.50 -18.79 -29.21
CA GLN A 122 5.78 -20.23 -29.15
C GLN A 122 4.55 -21.11 -29.41
N ARG A 123 3.33 -20.57 -29.37
CA ARG A 123 2.12 -21.33 -29.74
C ARG A 123 2.04 -21.56 -31.26
N HIS A 124 2.66 -20.71 -32.07
CA HIS A 124 2.61 -20.83 -33.53
C HIS A 124 3.55 -21.91 -34.07
N GLU A 125 4.69 -22.16 -33.41
CA GLU A 125 5.66 -23.19 -33.81
C GLU A 125 5.12 -24.63 -33.64
N ARG A 126 4.25 -24.87 -32.65
CA ARG A 126 3.63 -26.19 -32.45
C ARG A 126 2.60 -26.58 -33.52
N ARG A 127 2.17 -25.65 -34.37
CA ARG A 127 1.17 -25.90 -35.44
C ARG A 127 1.80 -26.23 -36.80
N ASN A 128 3.10 -26.00 -36.98
CA ASN A 128 3.75 -26.10 -38.29
C ASN A 128 4.50 -27.40 -38.67
N PRO A 129 4.54 -28.50 -37.87
CA PRO A 129 5.23 -29.71 -38.33
C PRO A 129 4.43 -30.52 -39.37
N ASP A 130 3.12 -30.29 -39.51
CA ASP A 130 2.24 -31.15 -40.31
C ASP A 130 2.08 -30.68 -41.78
N ILE A 131 2.54 -29.49 -42.15
CA ILE A 131 2.43 -28.98 -43.53
C ILE A 131 3.57 -29.52 -44.41
N ALA A 132 4.75 -29.77 -43.82
CA ALA A 132 5.93 -30.27 -44.53
C ALA A 132 5.81 -31.75 -44.98
N SER A 133 4.88 -32.53 -44.41
CA SER A 133 4.64 -33.92 -44.78
C SER A 133 3.60 -34.08 -45.91
N ILE A 134 2.82 -33.04 -46.22
CA ILE A 134 1.76 -33.07 -47.25
C ILE A 134 2.31 -32.71 -48.65
N THR A 135 3.45 -32.01 -48.73
CA THR A 135 4.02 -31.51 -50.00
C THR A 135 4.96 -32.48 -50.70
N ASN A 136 5.16 -33.70 -50.18
CA ASN A 136 5.93 -34.76 -50.84
C ASN A 136 5.01 -35.93 -51.23
N PRO A 137 4.35 -35.88 -52.40
CA PRO A 137 3.77 -37.09 -52.98
C PRO A 137 4.91 -37.97 -53.52
N LYS A 138 4.97 -39.21 -53.03
CA LYS A 138 5.80 -40.29 -53.59
C LYS A 138 5.50 -40.51 -55.07
#